data_AF-A0A382GRC6-F1
#
_entry.id   AF-A0A382GRC6-F1
#
_cell.length_a   1.000
_cell.length_b   1.000
_cell.length_c   1.000
_cell.angle_alpha   90.00
_cell.angle_beta   90.00
_cell.angle_gamma   90.00
#
_symmetry.space_group_name_H-M   'P 1'
#
loop_
_entity.id
_entity.type
_entity.pdbx_description
1 polymer ?
#
loop_
_entity_poly.entity_id
_entity_poly.type
_entity_poly.pdbx_seq_one_letter_code
_entity_poly.pdbx_strand_id
1 'polypeptide(L)'
;MLVIGLNHGELNASAAVCQDGRIVAGAPEERFNRQKLTRLFPHGAMQYCLEHVGVGLQDVDSVAQAWNPGALWQKYNPVISTHRTRREDYFYSIPDHLLNLVDREPGEWVSMEFPKSSAMPRVYFINHHLTHAANAFFLSPFEDAAILTADWRGEFECMNAGVGTGLDIEIHQRQSVPDSLGMFYATFTELLGYRPDSDEWKVMALSAFDIDCQEQARKIRSTIQLVDDGTLRLDQTFYKGALVDQPNLYTNRLIELLGGQMGSHAGQPDDWTISIAKAMQMVSEEIATHFLSHLHERTKRPRVVLGGGFFMNSVYNGRMLEQTPFKEMYVSYAPSDGGNSIGAALYTAHCIHGQARAYSESSSFLGPEFSQEEVVSAIKRRRLSHKVLAEPEEAI
;
A
#
# COMPACT_ATOMS: atom_id res chain seq x y z
N MET A 1 18.98 -7.98 15.75
CA MET A 1 18.33 -8.56 14.55
C MET A 1 18.26 -7.51 13.45
N LEU A 2 18.68 -7.87 12.25
CA LEU A 2 18.66 -7.05 11.04
C LEU A 2 17.77 -7.69 9.97
N VAL A 3 16.72 -6.98 9.55
CA VAL A 3 15.82 -7.42 8.49
C VAL A 3 15.76 -6.36 7.39
N ILE A 4 16.03 -6.76 6.15
CA ILE A 4 15.80 -5.91 4.98
C ILE A 4 14.42 -6.21 4.42
N GLY A 5 13.55 -5.22 4.40
CA GLY A 5 12.26 -5.29 3.72
C GLY A 5 12.36 -4.74 2.30
N LEU A 6 11.64 -5.37 1.38
CA LEU A 6 11.60 -5.06 -0.04
C LEU A 6 10.15 -4.96 -0.50
N ASN A 7 9.85 -3.94 -1.30
CA ASN A 7 8.68 -3.92 -2.16
C ASN A 7 9.14 -3.92 -3.61
N HIS A 8 8.73 -4.93 -4.36
CA HIS A 8 9.02 -5.10 -5.78
C HIS A 8 7.97 -6.04 -6.39
N GLY A 9 7.36 -5.68 -7.51
CA GLY A 9 6.38 -6.56 -8.16
C GLY A 9 5.41 -5.83 -9.09
N GLU A 10 4.82 -4.72 -8.64
CA GLU A 10 3.84 -3.97 -9.43
C GLU A 10 4.29 -2.54 -9.73
N LEU A 11 4.19 -1.63 -8.75
CA LEU A 11 4.51 -0.21 -8.88
C LEU A 11 5.29 0.24 -7.64
N ASN A 12 6.20 1.21 -7.80
CA ASN A 12 7.00 1.80 -6.71
C ASN A 12 7.87 0.79 -5.94
N ALA A 13 9.01 0.41 -6.52
CA ALA A 13 9.99 -0.37 -5.79
C ALA A 13 10.58 0.43 -4.59
N SER A 14 10.77 -0.23 -3.46
CA SER A 14 11.37 0.38 -2.25
C SER A 14 12.11 -0.64 -1.40
N ALA A 15 12.99 -0.15 -0.53
CA ALA A 15 13.65 -0.95 0.50
C ALA A 15 13.68 -0.21 1.84
N ALA A 16 13.65 -0.96 2.93
CA ALA A 16 13.78 -0.46 4.29
C ALA A 16 14.58 -1.45 5.14
N VAL A 17 15.24 -0.97 6.19
CA VAL A 17 15.98 -1.79 7.14
C VAL A 17 15.39 -1.64 8.55
N CYS A 18 15.04 -2.79 9.13
CA CYS A 18 14.70 -2.94 10.53
C CYS A 18 15.94 -3.40 11.30
N GLN A 19 16.34 -2.64 12.31
CA GLN A 19 17.38 -2.99 13.27
C GLN A 19 16.76 -3.07 14.67
N ASP A 20 16.83 -4.26 15.27
CA ASP A 20 16.36 -4.55 16.63
C ASP A 20 14.89 -4.16 16.88
N GLY A 21 14.04 -4.33 15.88
CA GLY A 21 12.60 -4.03 15.96
C GLY A 21 12.24 -2.57 15.65
N ARG A 22 13.16 -1.78 15.09
CA ARG A 22 12.92 -0.40 14.65
C ARG A 22 13.37 -0.19 13.20
N ILE A 23 12.59 0.56 12.44
CA ILE A 23 13.04 1.05 11.13
C ILE A 23 14.06 2.16 11.34
N VAL A 24 15.26 1.97 10.79
CA VAL A 24 16.38 2.94 10.92
C VAL A 24 16.71 3.63 9.60
N ALA A 25 16.40 3.00 8.46
CA ALA A 25 16.55 3.61 7.14
C ALA A 25 15.54 3.02 6.15
N GLY A 26 15.20 3.78 5.11
CA GLY A 26 14.33 3.31 4.05
C GLY A 26 14.00 4.37 3.03
N ALA A 27 13.86 3.97 1.77
CA ALA A 27 13.56 4.88 0.68
C ALA A 27 12.96 4.16 -0.54
N PRO A 28 12.15 4.86 -1.35
CA PRO A 28 11.72 4.35 -2.65
C PRO A 28 12.82 4.50 -3.71
N GLU A 29 12.93 3.51 -4.59
CA GLU A 29 14.00 3.41 -5.61
C GLU A 29 13.98 4.58 -6.61
N GLU A 30 12.80 5.14 -6.87
CA GLU A 30 12.66 6.31 -7.75
C GLU A 30 13.45 7.54 -7.28
N ARG A 31 13.82 7.60 -5.99
CA ARG A 31 14.66 8.67 -5.45
C ARG A 31 16.12 8.52 -5.90
N PHE A 32 16.58 7.30 -6.15
CA PHE A 32 17.94 6.99 -6.60
C PHE A 32 18.05 6.98 -8.12
N ASN A 33 17.19 6.22 -8.81
CA ASN A 33 17.29 6.06 -10.26
C ASN A 33 16.58 7.17 -11.06
N ARG A 34 15.83 8.05 -10.38
CA ARG A 34 15.10 9.20 -10.95
C ARG A 34 14.00 8.82 -11.94
N GLN A 35 13.57 7.56 -11.94
CA GLN A 35 12.46 7.05 -12.74
C GLN A 35 11.22 6.96 -11.87
N LYS A 36 10.28 7.90 -12.05
CA LYS A 36 9.02 7.93 -11.30
C LYS A 36 8.25 6.62 -11.51
N LEU A 37 7.73 6.03 -10.44
CA LEU A 37 7.01 4.75 -10.44
C LEU A 37 7.86 3.58 -10.97
N THR A 38 9.17 3.60 -10.72
CA THR A 38 10.07 2.54 -11.18
C THR A 38 9.62 1.17 -10.66
N ARG A 39 9.62 0.19 -11.57
CA ARG A 39 9.34 -1.22 -11.31
C ARG A 39 10.62 -2.05 -11.23
N LEU A 40 11.78 -1.42 -11.40
CA LEU A 40 13.07 -2.10 -11.32
C LEU A 40 13.32 -2.55 -9.88
N PHE A 41 14.15 -3.58 -9.72
CA PHE A 41 14.57 -4.03 -8.39
C PHE A 41 15.26 -2.88 -7.62
N PRO A 42 14.97 -2.67 -6.33
CA PRO A 42 15.39 -1.49 -5.57
C PRO A 42 16.86 -1.53 -5.13
N HIS A 43 17.78 -1.54 -6.10
CA HIS A 43 19.22 -1.64 -5.85
C HIS A 43 19.76 -0.44 -5.06
N GLY A 44 19.40 0.79 -5.45
CA GLY A 44 19.89 1.99 -4.79
C GLY A 44 19.36 2.13 -3.37
N ALA A 45 18.07 1.85 -3.16
CA ALA A 45 17.46 1.88 -1.84
C ALA A 45 18.02 0.79 -0.92
N MET A 46 18.22 -0.43 -1.44
CA MET A 46 18.81 -1.53 -0.66
C MET A 46 20.27 -1.24 -0.29
N GLN A 47 21.07 -0.72 -1.24
CA GLN A 47 22.45 -0.33 -0.97
C GLN A 47 22.51 0.75 0.11
N TYR A 48 21.67 1.78 0.02
CA TYR A 48 21.57 2.81 1.05
C TYR A 48 21.24 2.22 2.43
N CYS A 49 20.28 1.29 2.51
CA CYS A 49 19.93 0.65 3.78
C CYS A 49 21.10 -0.11 4.41
N LEU A 50 21.85 -0.87 3.60
CA LEU A 50 23.03 -1.63 4.05
C LEU A 50 24.17 -0.70 4.50
N GLU A 51 24.45 0.35 3.72
CA GLU A 51 25.46 1.36 4.04
C GLU A 51 25.11 2.12 5.33
N HIS A 52 23.84 2.44 5.54
CA HIS A 52 23.36 3.13 6.75
C HIS A 52 23.66 2.35 8.03
N VAL A 53 23.45 1.03 8.03
CA VAL A 53 23.75 0.19 9.20
C VAL A 53 25.19 -0.34 9.21
N GLY A 54 25.99 -0.05 8.17
CA GLY A 54 27.40 -0.41 8.08
C GLY A 54 27.68 -1.91 7.88
N VAL A 55 26.79 -2.64 7.21
CA VAL A 55 26.89 -4.10 7.04
C VAL A 55 26.77 -4.54 5.58
N GLY A 56 27.23 -5.75 5.27
CA GLY A 56 26.95 -6.39 3.98
C GLY A 56 25.69 -7.26 4.02
N LEU A 57 25.22 -7.70 2.85
CA LEU A 57 24.04 -8.58 2.77
C LEU A 57 24.21 -9.88 3.58
N GLN A 58 25.44 -10.38 3.69
CA GLN A 58 25.76 -11.60 4.43
C GLN A 58 25.55 -11.48 5.95
N ASP A 59 25.49 -10.25 6.48
CA ASP A 59 25.32 -9.95 7.90
C ASP A 59 23.85 -9.71 8.27
N VAL A 60 22.96 -9.72 7.27
CA VAL A 60 21.51 -9.57 7.45
C VAL A 60 20.91 -10.89 7.91
N ASP A 61 20.04 -10.87 8.92
CA ASP A 61 19.40 -12.09 9.43
C ASP A 61 18.32 -12.61 8.46
N SER A 62 17.57 -11.71 7.82
CA SER A 62 16.50 -12.06 6.89
C SER A 62 16.21 -10.94 5.88
N VAL A 63 15.77 -11.32 4.69
CA VAL A 63 15.16 -10.43 3.70
C VAL A 63 13.66 -10.72 3.65
N ALA A 64 12.82 -9.71 3.51
CA ALA A 64 11.36 -9.84 3.49
C ALA A 64 10.80 -9.10 2.28
N GLN A 65 10.14 -9.83 1.38
CA GLN A 65 9.50 -9.31 0.18
C GLN A 65 7.99 -9.18 0.43
N ALA A 66 7.44 -8.01 0.12
CA ALA A 66 6.04 -7.65 0.40
C ALA A 66 5.01 -8.19 -0.59
N TRP A 67 5.30 -9.32 -1.20
CA TRP A 67 4.42 -10.05 -2.11
C TRP A 67 4.67 -11.53 -1.94
N ASN A 68 3.61 -12.30 -1.75
CA ASN A 68 3.68 -13.74 -1.53
C ASN A 68 3.27 -14.54 -2.79
N PRO A 69 4.22 -15.06 -3.58
CA PRO A 69 3.88 -15.93 -4.70
C PRO A 69 3.21 -17.23 -4.24
N GLY A 70 3.41 -17.63 -2.98
CA GLY A 70 2.79 -18.81 -2.39
C GLY A 70 1.29 -18.68 -2.18
N ALA A 71 0.75 -17.46 -2.07
CA ALA A 71 -0.70 -17.24 -1.96
C ALA A 71 -1.47 -17.81 -3.16
N LEU A 72 -0.83 -17.85 -4.34
CA LEU A 72 -1.41 -18.43 -5.56
C LEU A 72 -1.60 -19.95 -5.48
N TRP A 73 -0.97 -20.65 -4.53
CA TRP A 73 -1.19 -22.09 -4.33
C TRP A 73 -2.52 -22.44 -3.66
N GLN A 74 -3.37 -21.46 -3.33
CA GLN A 74 -4.75 -21.73 -2.89
C GLN A 74 -5.54 -22.60 -3.89
N LYS A 75 -5.14 -22.57 -5.17
CA LYS A 75 -5.68 -23.43 -6.22
C LYS A 75 -4.57 -23.96 -7.11
N TYR A 76 -4.68 -25.22 -7.53
CA TYR A 76 -3.77 -25.80 -8.52
C TYR A 76 -3.74 -24.95 -9.80
N ASN A 77 -2.54 -24.58 -10.26
CA ASN A 77 -2.37 -23.76 -11.45
C ASN A 77 -1.91 -24.63 -12.63
N PRO A 78 -2.83 -25.09 -13.51
CA PRO A 78 -2.45 -25.96 -14.61
C PRO A 78 -1.57 -25.28 -15.66
N VAL A 79 -1.56 -23.94 -15.74
CA VAL A 79 -0.75 -23.19 -16.71
C VAL A 79 0.73 -23.30 -16.37
N ILE A 80 1.07 -23.25 -15.08
CA ILE A 80 2.46 -23.33 -14.60
C ILE A 80 2.87 -24.78 -14.31
N SER A 81 1.95 -25.55 -13.71
CA SER A 81 2.30 -26.83 -13.06
C SER A 81 2.08 -28.07 -13.94
N THR A 82 1.26 -28.00 -15.00
CA THR A 82 1.02 -29.17 -15.87
C THR A 82 2.17 -29.43 -16.84
N HIS A 83 2.57 -28.39 -17.58
CA HIS A 83 3.66 -28.47 -18.53
C HIS A 83 4.66 -27.38 -18.17
N ARG A 84 5.68 -27.77 -17.39
CA ARG A 84 6.76 -26.87 -17.02
C ARG A 84 7.37 -26.25 -18.27
N THR A 85 7.41 -24.92 -18.35
CA THR A 85 7.96 -24.20 -19.51
C THR A 85 9.44 -23.91 -19.30
N ARG A 86 9.83 -23.43 -18.11
CA ARG A 86 11.23 -23.13 -17.74
C ARG A 86 11.66 -23.88 -16.48
N ARG A 87 12.97 -23.98 -16.19
CA ARG A 87 13.45 -24.80 -15.04
C ARG A 87 13.17 -24.10 -13.71
N GLU A 88 13.22 -22.78 -13.68
CA GLU A 88 12.91 -21.92 -12.55
C GLU A 88 11.44 -22.06 -12.09
N ASP A 89 10.52 -22.49 -12.97
CA ASP A 89 9.12 -22.77 -12.61
C ASP A 89 8.99 -23.86 -11.53
N TYR A 90 10.05 -24.64 -11.24
CA TYR A 90 10.06 -25.59 -10.14
C TYR A 90 9.86 -24.95 -8.77
N PHE A 91 10.28 -23.69 -8.58
CA PHE A 91 10.02 -22.96 -7.33
C PHE A 91 8.53 -22.79 -7.06
N TYR A 92 7.69 -22.78 -8.11
CA TYR A 92 6.25 -22.71 -7.99
C TYR A 92 5.57 -24.09 -8.10
N SER A 93 5.91 -24.85 -9.15
CA SER A 93 5.18 -26.05 -9.55
C SER A 93 5.37 -27.23 -8.59
N ILE A 94 6.52 -27.36 -7.93
CA ILE A 94 6.75 -28.46 -6.97
C ILE A 94 5.87 -28.29 -5.73
N PRO A 95 5.87 -27.14 -5.02
CA PRO A 95 4.92 -26.91 -3.94
C PRO A 95 3.46 -27.04 -4.41
N ASP A 96 3.12 -26.53 -5.60
CA ASP A 96 1.76 -26.63 -6.13
C ASP A 96 1.30 -28.08 -6.31
N HIS A 97 2.18 -29.00 -6.72
CA HIS A 97 1.86 -30.43 -6.78
C HIS A 97 1.76 -31.08 -5.40
N LEU A 98 2.68 -30.78 -4.50
CA LEU A 98 2.70 -31.35 -3.14
C LEU A 98 1.47 -30.92 -2.33
N LEU A 99 0.99 -29.70 -2.55
CA LEU A 99 -0.23 -29.18 -1.94
C LEU A 99 -1.51 -29.90 -2.44
N ASN A 100 -1.46 -30.72 -3.49
CA ASN A 100 -2.57 -31.64 -3.80
C ASN A 100 -2.65 -32.86 -2.87
N LEU A 101 -1.60 -33.11 -2.08
CA LEU A 101 -1.53 -34.26 -1.17
C LEU A 101 -1.95 -33.91 0.26
N VAL A 102 -2.29 -32.64 0.52
CA VAL A 102 -2.70 -32.09 1.81
C VAL A 102 -3.83 -31.08 1.61
N ASP A 103 -4.39 -30.55 2.70
CA ASP A 103 -5.33 -29.43 2.62
C ASP A 103 -4.60 -28.17 2.13
N ARG A 104 -5.14 -27.54 1.07
CA ARG A 104 -4.52 -26.37 0.42
C ARG A 104 -4.72 -25.10 1.24
N GLU A 105 -3.80 -24.88 2.17
CA GLU A 105 -3.72 -23.65 2.95
C GLU A 105 -2.28 -23.09 2.87
N PRO A 106 -1.97 -22.21 1.89
CA PRO A 106 -0.60 -21.73 1.67
C PRO A 106 -0.06 -20.82 2.78
N GLY A 107 -0.93 -20.37 3.69
CA GLY A 107 -0.58 -19.47 4.79
C GLY A 107 -0.35 -18.03 4.36
N GLU A 108 0.05 -17.19 5.32
CA GLU A 108 0.25 -15.75 5.13
C GLU A 108 1.64 -15.36 4.59
N TRP A 109 2.56 -16.30 4.63
CA TRP A 109 3.93 -16.12 4.16
C TRP A 109 4.60 -17.45 3.86
N VAL A 110 5.63 -17.41 3.01
CA VAL A 110 6.51 -18.54 2.73
C VAL A 110 7.97 -18.08 2.77
N SER A 111 8.92 -18.99 2.86
CA SER A 111 10.35 -18.63 2.88
C SER A 111 11.20 -19.48 1.96
N MET A 112 12.25 -18.88 1.42
CA MET A 112 13.31 -19.53 0.67
C MET A 112 14.60 -19.53 1.49
N GLU A 113 15.18 -20.71 1.66
CA GLU A 113 16.41 -20.93 2.41
C GLU A 113 17.57 -21.30 1.50
N PHE A 114 18.77 -20.83 1.85
CA PHE A 114 19.98 -21.10 1.11
C PHE A 114 21.00 -21.84 1.99
N PRO A 115 21.89 -22.67 1.40
CA PRO A 115 22.99 -23.25 2.15
C PRO A 115 23.84 -22.16 2.80
N LYS A 116 24.31 -22.38 4.03
CA LYS A 116 25.13 -21.40 4.78
C LYS A 116 26.34 -20.86 3.99
N SER A 117 26.87 -21.66 3.06
CA SER A 117 28.01 -21.28 2.21
C SER A 117 27.71 -20.22 1.15
N SER A 118 26.44 -19.91 0.86
CA SER A 118 26.08 -18.92 -0.17
C SER A 118 26.11 -17.49 0.35
N ALA A 119 26.28 -17.28 1.66
CA ALA A 119 26.19 -15.96 2.31
C ALA A 119 24.85 -15.23 2.00
N MET A 120 23.80 -15.99 1.67
CA MET A 120 22.47 -15.44 1.39
C MET A 120 21.60 -15.57 2.65
N PRO A 121 20.97 -14.47 3.10
CA PRO A 121 19.97 -14.55 4.15
C PRO A 121 18.75 -15.34 3.66
N ARG A 122 17.98 -15.87 4.62
CA ARG A 122 16.65 -16.41 4.32
C ARG A 122 15.77 -15.30 3.76
N VAL A 123 15.01 -15.61 2.70
CA VAL A 123 14.09 -14.67 2.07
C VAL A 123 12.66 -15.08 2.43
N TYR A 124 11.93 -14.21 3.12
CA TYR A 124 10.50 -14.35 3.38
C TYR A 124 9.70 -13.64 2.29
N PHE A 125 8.58 -14.21 1.91
CA PHE A 125 7.58 -13.61 1.03
C PHE A 125 6.28 -13.52 1.81
N ILE A 126 5.77 -12.31 2.04
CA ILE A 126 4.65 -12.05 2.94
C ILE A 126 3.49 -11.49 2.13
N ASN A 127 2.26 -11.89 2.48
CA ASN A 127 1.04 -11.39 1.87
C ASN A 127 1.02 -9.86 1.89
N HIS A 128 0.71 -9.26 0.74
CA HIS A 128 0.80 -7.83 0.51
C HIS A 128 -0.01 -7.01 1.52
N HIS A 129 -1.30 -7.32 1.68
CA HIS A 129 -2.16 -6.61 2.64
C HIS A 129 -1.73 -6.80 4.11
N LEU A 130 -1.01 -7.87 4.41
CA LEU A 130 -0.45 -8.10 5.75
C LEU A 130 0.77 -7.19 5.98
N THR A 131 1.54 -6.87 4.94
CA THR A 131 2.59 -5.86 5.04
C THR A 131 2.02 -4.45 5.23
N HIS A 132 0.91 -4.11 4.57
CA HIS A 132 0.16 -2.88 4.88
C HIS A 132 -0.28 -2.82 6.35
N ALA A 133 -0.83 -3.93 6.86
CA ALA A 133 -1.26 -4.04 8.25
C ALA A 133 -0.08 -3.89 9.22
N ALA A 134 1.05 -4.53 8.94
CA ALA A 134 2.27 -4.44 9.74
C ALA A 134 2.88 -3.05 9.72
N ASN A 135 2.90 -2.39 8.57
CA ASN A 135 3.33 -1.00 8.43
C ASN A 135 2.50 -0.08 9.32
N ALA A 136 1.17 -0.17 9.25
CA ALA A 136 0.28 0.65 10.06
C ALA A 136 0.35 0.31 11.57
N PHE A 137 0.27 -0.97 11.93
CA PHE A 137 0.21 -1.39 13.33
C PHE A 137 1.55 -1.19 14.03
N PHE A 138 2.65 -1.70 13.49
CA PHE A 138 3.91 -1.72 14.22
C PHE A 138 4.61 -0.35 14.29
N LEU A 139 4.32 0.57 13.36
CA LEU A 139 4.75 1.97 13.47
C LEU A 139 3.87 2.82 14.40
N SER A 140 2.65 2.37 14.69
CA SER A 140 1.77 3.09 15.62
C SER A 140 2.31 3.05 17.06
N PRO A 141 1.91 4.00 17.93
CA PRO A 141 2.21 3.91 19.35
C PRO A 141 1.28 2.93 20.09
N PHE A 142 0.38 2.22 19.40
CA PHE A 142 -0.66 1.42 20.01
C PHE A 142 -0.22 -0.03 20.23
N GLU A 143 -0.33 -0.50 21.47
CA GLU A 143 -0.16 -1.91 21.84
C GLU A 143 -1.33 -2.79 21.36
N ASP A 144 -2.54 -2.23 21.32
CA ASP A 144 -3.75 -2.93 20.88
C ASP A 144 -4.62 -1.98 20.04
N ALA A 145 -4.93 -2.39 18.81
CA ALA A 145 -5.71 -1.60 17.87
C ALA A 145 -6.46 -2.49 16.87
N ALA A 146 -7.60 -1.99 16.39
CA ALA A 146 -8.20 -2.53 15.17
C ALA A 146 -7.33 -2.15 13.97
N ILE A 147 -7.30 -3.00 12.94
CA ILE A 147 -6.53 -2.80 11.72
C ILE A 147 -7.50 -2.81 10.55
N LEU A 148 -7.45 -1.78 9.71
CA LEU A 148 -8.09 -1.78 8.40
C LEU A 148 -7.05 -1.48 7.33
N THR A 149 -6.94 -2.34 6.33
CA THR A 149 -6.22 -2.01 5.10
C THR A 149 -7.16 -1.93 3.91
N ALA A 150 -6.97 -0.94 3.05
CA ALA A 150 -7.77 -0.76 1.84
C ALA A 150 -6.86 -0.27 0.70
N ASP A 151 -6.79 -1.06 -0.37
CA ASP A 151 -5.93 -0.78 -1.51
C ASP A 151 -6.65 -1.11 -2.83
N TRP A 152 -5.97 -0.91 -3.95
CA TRP A 152 -6.41 -1.40 -5.24
C TRP A 152 -6.52 -2.93 -5.22
N ARG A 153 -5.41 -3.61 -4.92
CA ARG A 153 -5.29 -5.07 -4.90
C ARG A 153 -3.96 -5.51 -4.27
N GLY A 154 -3.95 -6.61 -3.51
CA GLY A 154 -2.78 -7.43 -3.19
C GLY A 154 -2.71 -8.71 -4.05
N GLU A 155 -2.48 -9.86 -3.43
CA GLU A 155 -2.52 -11.14 -4.14
C GLU A 155 -3.92 -11.41 -4.72
N PHE A 156 -4.95 -11.23 -3.89
CA PHE A 156 -6.36 -11.29 -4.28
C PHE A 156 -7.21 -10.23 -3.59
N GLU A 157 -6.86 -9.94 -2.33
CA GLU A 157 -7.52 -9.03 -1.43
C GLU A 157 -7.42 -7.59 -1.93
N CYS A 158 -8.40 -6.77 -1.60
CA CYS A 158 -8.40 -5.32 -1.74
C CYS A 158 -8.73 -4.63 -0.41
N MET A 159 -9.21 -5.37 0.59
CA MET A 159 -9.38 -4.90 1.96
C MET A 159 -9.15 -6.04 2.95
N ASN A 160 -8.41 -5.76 4.02
CA ASN A 160 -8.32 -6.63 5.19
C ASN A 160 -8.78 -5.89 6.44
N ALA A 161 -9.54 -6.57 7.30
CA ALA A 161 -9.94 -6.08 8.60
C ALA A 161 -9.50 -7.07 9.69
N GLY A 162 -8.93 -6.57 10.77
CA GLY A 162 -8.33 -7.40 11.80
C GLY A 162 -7.96 -6.64 13.06
N VAL A 163 -7.09 -7.24 13.86
CA VAL A 163 -6.63 -6.70 15.13
C VAL A 163 -5.13 -6.92 15.27
N GLY A 164 -4.46 -5.93 15.86
CA GLY A 164 -3.07 -6.06 16.29
C GLY A 164 -3.01 -6.06 17.80
N THR A 165 -2.20 -6.94 18.39
CA THR A 165 -1.98 -6.99 19.85
C THR A 165 -0.54 -7.37 20.14
N GLY A 166 0.22 -6.47 20.77
CA GLY A 166 1.64 -6.67 21.06
C GLY A 166 2.47 -6.88 19.79
N LEU A 167 2.86 -8.13 19.55
CA LEU A 167 3.67 -8.57 18.41
C LEU A 167 2.86 -9.28 17.31
N ASP A 168 1.56 -9.49 17.52
CA ASP A 168 0.73 -10.30 16.65
C ASP A 168 -0.26 -9.45 15.84
N ILE A 169 -0.56 -9.93 14.64
CA ILE A 169 -1.60 -9.40 13.76
C ILE A 169 -2.52 -10.56 13.37
N GLU A 170 -3.82 -10.40 13.60
CA GLU A 170 -4.83 -11.37 13.25
C GLU A 170 -5.86 -10.75 12.29
N ILE A 171 -5.99 -11.33 11.09
CA ILE A 171 -6.93 -10.86 10.08
C ILE A 171 -8.22 -11.69 10.15
N HIS A 172 -9.33 -11.04 10.51
CA HIS A 172 -10.64 -11.68 10.70
C HIS A 172 -11.59 -11.49 9.52
N GLN A 173 -11.25 -10.63 8.57
CA GLN A 173 -12.04 -10.38 7.37
C GLN A 173 -11.13 -10.01 6.21
N ARG A 174 -11.46 -10.56 5.05
CA ARG A 174 -10.81 -10.25 3.78
C ARG A 174 -11.90 -9.99 2.75
N GLN A 175 -11.69 -9.00 1.90
CA GLN A 175 -12.49 -8.76 0.72
C GLN A 175 -11.53 -8.75 -0.47
N SER A 176 -11.93 -9.43 -1.55
CA SER A 176 -11.12 -9.58 -2.75
C SER A 176 -11.66 -8.75 -3.90
N VAL A 177 -10.82 -8.53 -4.91
CA VAL A 177 -11.28 -8.01 -6.19
C VAL A 177 -12.41 -8.88 -6.76
N PRO A 178 -13.42 -8.31 -7.44
CA PRO A 178 -13.45 -6.97 -8.02
C PRO A 178 -13.97 -5.86 -7.09
N ASP A 179 -14.35 -6.14 -5.85
CA ASP A 179 -15.06 -5.15 -5.02
C ASP A 179 -14.10 -4.20 -4.29
N SER A 180 -13.19 -3.56 -5.02
CA SER A 180 -12.12 -2.74 -4.44
C SER A 180 -12.48 -1.27 -4.31
N LEU A 181 -12.28 -0.69 -3.12
CA LEU A 181 -12.41 0.76 -2.90
C LEU A 181 -11.33 1.54 -3.65
N GLY A 182 -10.10 1.01 -3.71
CA GLY A 182 -9.05 1.60 -4.53
C GLY A 182 -9.41 1.59 -6.02
N MET A 183 -9.98 0.49 -6.51
CA MET A 183 -10.43 0.37 -7.90
C MET A 183 -11.64 1.26 -8.20
N PHE A 184 -12.57 1.41 -7.26
CA PHE A 184 -13.65 2.37 -7.35
C PHE A 184 -13.08 3.78 -7.58
N TYR A 185 -12.17 4.23 -6.72
CA TYR A 185 -11.57 5.56 -6.83
C TYR A 185 -10.80 5.71 -8.15
N ALA A 186 -9.96 4.74 -8.51
CA ALA A 186 -9.20 4.72 -9.76
C ALA A 186 -10.12 4.78 -11.01
N THR A 187 -11.28 4.14 -10.97
CA THR A 187 -12.26 4.18 -12.07
C THR A 187 -12.72 5.61 -12.36
N PHE A 188 -13.02 6.39 -11.33
CA PHE A 188 -13.42 7.78 -11.50
C PHE A 188 -12.25 8.68 -11.84
N THR A 189 -11.06 8.40 -11.31
CA THR A 189 -9.82 9.08 -11.74
C THR A 189 -9.65 8.98 -13.25
N GLU A 190 -9.77 7.76 -13.80
CA GLU A 190 -9.68 7.53 -15.23
C GLU A 190 -10.84 8.15 -16.01
N LEU A 191 -12.08 8.04 -15.52
CA LEU A 191 -13.27 8.62 -16.17
C LEU A 191 -13.15 10.15 -16.31
N LEU A 192 -12.51 10.81 -15.34
CA LEU A 192 -12.26 12.25 -15.36
C LEU A 192 -11.06 12.64 -16.24
N GLY A 193 -10.42 11.67 -16.89
CA GLY A 193 -9.29 11.87 -17.80
C GLY A 193 -7.92 11.89 -17.12
N TYR A 194 -7.83 11.58 -15.83
CA TYR A 194 -6.59 11.51 -15.08
C TYR A 194 -5.99 10.10 -15.13
N ARG A 195 -4.70 9.97 -14.77
CA ARG A 195 -4.03 8.67 -14.76
C ARG A 195 -4.42 7.87 -13.51
N PRO A 196 -5.13 6.73 -13.63
CA PRO A 196 -5.38 5.86 -12.48
C PRO A 196 -4.07 5.32 -11.90
N ASP A 197 -4.08 5.05 -10.60
CA ASP A 197 -2.94 4.56 -9.82
C ASP A 197 -1.74 5.54 -9.84
N SER A 198 -2.05 6.85 -9.84
CA SER A 198 -1.07 7.94 -9.83
C SER A 198 -1.70 9.30 -9.49
N ASP A 199 -2.83 9.66 -10.10
CA ASP A 199 -3.40 11.01 -10.06
C ASP A 199 -4.65 11.16 -9.16
N GLU A 200 -4.96 10.14 -8.35
CA GLU A 200 -6.07 10.14 -7.37
C GLU A 200 -6.05 11.38 -6.47
N TRP A 201 -4.86 11.84 -6.09
CA TRP A 201 -4.67 13.03 -5.26
C TRP A 201 -5.13 14.33 -5.96
N LYS A 202 -5.10 14.39 -7.30
CA LYS A 202 -5.63 15.53 -8.06
C LYS A 202 -7.16 15.53 -8.00
N VAL A 203 -7.77 14.35 -8.12
CA VAL A 203 -9.22 14.18 -8.01
C VAL A 203 -9.70 14.50 -6.58
N MET A 204 -8.92 14.11 -5.57
CA MET A 204 -9.15 14.51 -4.17
C MET A 204 -9.07 16.04 -4.00
N ALA A 205 -8.15 16.71 -4.70
CA ALA A 205 -8.10 18.18 -4.68
C ALA A 205 -9.32 18.80 -5.38
N LEU A 206 -9.79 18.23 -6.48
CA LEU A 206 -10.99 18.69 -7.18
C LEU A 206 -12.25 18.56 -6.34
N SER A 207 -12.35 17.55 -5.47
CA SER A 207 -13.53 17.39 -4.60
C SER A 207 -13.70 18.49 -3.56
N ALA A 208 -12.68 19.33 -3.33
CA ALA A 208 -12.73 20.42 -2.36
C ALA A 208 -13.48 21.68 -2.86
N PHE A 209 -13.78 21.78 -4.16
CA PHE A 209 -14.52 22.91 -4.70
C PHE A 209 -15.99 22.91 -4.24
N ASP A 210 -16.54 24.12 -4.12
CA ASP A 210 -17.94 24.29 -3.74
C ASP A 210 -18.86 24.20 -4.96
N ILE A 211 -19.60 23.10 -5.04
CA ILE A 211 -20.58 22.80 -6.07
C ILE A 211 -21.65 21.85 -5.51
N ASP A 212 -22.88 21.95 -6.00
CA ASP A 212 -23.91 20.95 -5.76
C ASP A 212 -23.63 19.69 -6.60
N CYS A 213 -23.60 18.55 -5.93
CA CYS A 213 -23.34 17.25 -6.53
C CYS A 213 -24.29 16.15 -6.03
N GLN A 214 -25.42 16.52 -5.41
CA GLN A 214 -26.32 15.54 -4.76
C GLN A 214 -26.86 14.49 -5.75
N GLU A 215 -27.20 14.91 -6.97
CA GLU A 215 -27.69 14.01 -8.00
C GLU A 215 -26.59 13.05 -8.50
N GLN A 216 -25.37 13.57 -8.69
CA GLN A 216 -24.19 12.78 -9.04
C GLN A 216 -23.87 11.77 -7.93
N ALA A 217 -23.90 12.19 -6.67
CA ALA A 217 -23.68 11.30 -5.54
C ALA A 217 -24.76 10.22 -5.46
N ARG A 218 -26.04 10.54 -5.67
CA ARG A 218 -27.13 9.55 -5.75
C ARG A 218 -26.91 8.52 -6.87
N LYS A 219 -26.48 8.98 -8.04
CA LYS A 219 -26.15 8.09 -9.17
C LYS A 219 -24.96 7.18 -8.84
N ILE A 220 -23.86 7.72 -8.32
CA ILE A 220 -22.69 6.93 -7.94
C ILE A 220 -23.01 5.95 -6.80
N ARG A 221 -23.81 6.33 -5.80
CA ARG A 221 -24.29 5.38 -4.77
C ARG A 221 -25.11 4.23 -5.36
N SER A 222 -25.81 4.45 -6.47
CA SER A 222 -26.60 3.39 -7.11
C SER A 222 -25.77 2.31 -7.81
N THR A 223 -24.45 2.53 -7.98
CA THR A 223 -23.54 1.55 -8.60
C THR A 223 -22.81 0.69 -7.57
N ILE A 224 -23.08 0.88 -6.28
CA ILE A 224 -22.45 0.15 -5.18
C ILE A 224 -23.49 -0.36 -4.19
N GLN A 225 -23.12 -1.36 -3.41
CA GLN A 225 -23.89 -1.85 -2.28
C GLN A 225 -22.95 -1.98 -1.07
N LEU A 226 -23.30 -1.30 0.01
CA LEU A 226 -22.72 -1.54 1.33
C LEU A 226 -23.43 -2.75 1.93
N VAL A 227 -22.69 -3.79 2.28
CA VAL A 227 -23.24 -5.07 2.78
C VAL A 227 -23.15 -5.08 4.30
N ASP A 228 -24.17 -5.60 4.99
CA ASP A 228 -24.28 -5.60 6.46
C ASP A 228 -23.09 -6.25 7.18
N ASP A 229 -22.35 -7.13 6.49
CA ASP A 229 -21.12 -7.75 7.00
C ASP A 229 -19.89 -6.82 6.93
N GLY A 230 -20.07 -5.54 6.63
CA GLY A 230 -18.97 -4.57 6.55
C GLY A 230 -18.19 -4.62 5.24
N THR A 231 -18.69 -5.33 4.22
CA THR A 231 -18.07 -5.39 2.90
C THR A 231 -18.73 -4.44 1.89
N LEU A 232 -18.05 -4.23 0.77
CA LEU A 232 -18.52 -3.50 -0.40
C LEU A 232 -18.84 -4.49 -1.51
N ARG A 233 -19.86 -4.18 -2.30
CA ARG A 233 -20.07 -4.76 -3.63
C ARG A 233 -20.17 -3.67 -4.67
N LEU A 234 -19.41 -3.80 -5.73
CA LEU A 234 -19.51 -2.95 -6.92
C LEU A 234 -20.40 -3.63 -7.95
N ASP A 235 -21.39 -2.92 -8.48
CA ASP A 235 -22.19 -3.43 -9.61
C ASP A 235 -21.31 -3.47 -10.87
N GLN A 236 -20.82 -4.67 -11.18
CA GLN A 236 -19.89 -4.94 -12.30
C GLN A 236 -20.47 -4.59 -13.67
N THR A 237 -21.74 -4.22 -13.80
CA THR A 237 -22.26 -3.66 -15.05
C THR A 237 -21.78 -2.23 -15.32
N PHE A 238 -21.19 -1.56 -14.31
CA PHE A 238 -20.60 -0.22 -14.40
C PHE A 238 -19.06 -0.22 -14.42
N TYR A 239 -18.42 -1.30 -13.94
CA TYR A 239 -16.98 -1.40 -13.73
C TYR A 239 -16.34 -2.55 -14.54
N LYS A 240 -15.06 -2.40 -14.89
CA LYS A 240 -14.28 -3.39 -15.65
C LYS A 240 -12.94 -3.78 -15.01
N GLY A 241 -12.51 -3.06 -13.96
CA GLY A 241 -11.10 -3.03 -13.53
C GLY A 241 -10.46 -4.34 -13.07
N ALA A 242 -11.24 -5.39 -12.80
CA ALA A 242 -10.69 -6.72 -12.51
C ALA A 242 -10.30 -7.53 -13.77
N LEU A 243 -10.59 -7.02 -14.97
CA LEU A 243 -10.22 -7.62 -16.24
C LEU A 243 -8.96 -6.94 -16.78
N VAL A 244 -7.82 -7.61 -16.63
CA VAL A 244 -6.47 -7.10 -16.99
C VAL A 244 -6.33 -6.72 -18.47
N ASP A 245 -7.18 -7.26 -19.35
CA ASP A 245 -7.12 -7.05 -20.80
C ASP A 245 -8.05 -5.93 -21.33
N GLN A 246 -8.72 -5.17 -20.45
CA GLN A 246 -9.62 -4.08 -20.86
C GLN A 246 -8.90 -2.73 -20.92
N PRO A 247 -9.24 -1.86 -21.90
CA PRO A 247 -8.54 -0.58 -22.06
C PRO A 247 -8.86 0.44 -20.97
N ASN A 248 -10.03 0.33 -20.32
CA ASN A 248 -10.51 1.26 -19.28
C ASN A 248 -11.18 0.48 -18.13
N LEU A 249 -11.27 1.10 -16.95
CA LEU A 249 -11.85 0.58 -15.71
C LEU A 249 -13.38 0.73 -15.61
N TYR A 250 -14.04 1.46 -16.53
CA TYR A 250 -15.49 1.71 -16.53
C TYR A 250 -16.19 1.15 -17.78
N THR A 251 -17.51 0.99 -17.70
CA THR A 251 -18.37 0.65 -18.84
C THR A 251 -19.09 1.87 -19.41
N ASN A 252 -19.64 1.74 -20.63
CA ASN A 252 -20.49 2.78 -21.23
C ASN A 252 -21.73 3.07 -20.36
N ARG A 253 -22.20 2.09 -19.59
CA ARG A 253 -23.34 2.26 -18.67
C ARG A 253 -23.04 3.30 -17.59
N LEU A 254 -21.80 3.36 -17.10
CA LEU A 254 -21.37 4.37 -16.13
C LEU A 254 -21.36 5.77 -16.77
N ILE A 255 -20.84 5.87 -18.00
CA ILE A 255 -20.83 7.13 -18.76
C ILE A 255 -22.26 7.64 -18.97
N GLU A 256 -23.17 6.78 -19.45
CA GLU A 256 -24.58 7.11 -19.67
C GLU A 256 -25.28 7.55 -18.38
N LEU A 257 -25.06 6.83 -17.27
CA LEU A 257 -25.61 7.17 -15.96
C LEU A 257 -25.21 8.60 -15.54
N LEU A 258 -23.96 8.98 -15.81
CA LEU A 258 -23.38 10.27 -15.42
C LEU A 258 -23.60 11.39 -16.47
N GLY A 259 -24.47 11.15 -17.46
CA GLY A 259 -24.91 12.18 -18.40
C GLY A 259 -24.23 12.13 -19.77
N GLY A 260 -23.54 11.03 -20.10
CA GLY A 260 -22.93 10.84 -21.42
C GLY A 260 -21.60 11.58 -21.61
N GLN A 261 -21.03 12.14 -20.54
CA GLN A 261 -19.81 12.94 -20.58
C GLN A 261 -18.62 12.14 -20.05
N MET A 262 -17.43 12.50 -20.52
CA MET A 262 -16.15 12.02 -20.00
C MET A 262 -15.27 13.23 -19.75
N GLY A 263 -14.44 13.15 -18.71
CA GLY A 263 -13.54 14.24 -18.37
C GLY A 263 -12.36 14.33 -19.34
N SER A 264 -11.68 15.46 -19.27
CA SER A 264 -10.45 15.71 -20.02
C SER A 264 -9.43 16.35 -19.10
N HIS A 265 -8.20 15.84 -19.10
CA HIS A 265 -7.10 16.50 -18.40
C HIS A 265 -6.62 17.78 -19.12
N ALA A 266 -7.13 18.05 -20.32
CA ALA A 266 -6.78 19.25 -21.07
C ALA A 266 -7.67 20.42 -20.67
N GLY A 267 -7.06 21.44 -20.04
CA GLY A 267 -7.73 22.70 -19.70
C GLY A 267 -8.13 22.78 -18.23
N GLN A 268 -8.99 23.76 -17.91
CA GLN A 268 -9.57 23.89 -16.57
C GLN A 268 -10.71 22.88 -16.38
N PRO A 269 -10.83 22.25 -15.20
CA PRO A 269 -11.93 21.34 -14.92
C PRO A 269 -13.25 22.11 -14.95
N ASP A 270 -14.25 21.54 -15.64
CA ASP A 270 -15.59 22.10 -15.69
C ASP A 270 -16.46 21.67 -14.50
N ASP A 271 -17.63 22.28 -14.36
CA ASP A 271 -18.59 22.01 -13.28
C ASP A 271 -18.98 20.53 -13.23
N TRP A 272 -19.10 19.86 -14.38
CA TRP A 272 -19.39 18.42 -14.40
C TRP A 272 -18.25 17.63 -13.77
N THR A 273 -17.01 17.86 -14.19
CA THR A 273 -15.81 17.20 -13.66
C THR A 273 -15.69 17.38 -12.15
N ILE A 274 -15.87 18.62 -11.68
CA ILE A 274 -15.81 18.96 -10.26
C ILE A 274 -16.95 18.26 -9.49
N SER A 275 -18.17 18.25 -10.03
CA SER A 275 -19.32 17.60 -9.39
C SER A 275 -19.13 16.08 -9.27
N ILE A 276 -18.54 15.42 -10.27
CA ILE A 276 -18.23 13.99 -10.23
C ILE A 276 -17.12 13.69 -9.22
N ALA A 277 -16.04 14.48 -9.23
CA ALA A 277 -14.96 14.33 -8.26
C ALA A 277 -15.47 14.45 -6.81
N LYS A 278 -16.28 15.48 -6.52
CA LYS A 278 -16.89 15.70 -5.21
C LYS A 278 -17.85 14.59 -4.82
N ALA A 279 -18.76 14.20 -5.72
CA ALA A 279 -19.70 13.12 -5.48
C ALA A 279 -19.00 11.77 -5.22
N MET A 280 -17.99 11.43 -6.02
CA MET A 280 -17.22 10.20 -5.84
C MET A 280 -16.47 10.21 -4.52
N GLN A 281 -15.80 11.31 -4.16
CA GLN A 281 -15.11 11.45 -2.87
C GLN A 281 -16.09 11.19 -1.72
N MET A 282 -17.28 11.83 -1.73
CA MET A 282 -18.31 11.58 -0.71
C MET A 282 -18.72 10.10 -0.61
N VAL A 283 -18.93 9.42 -1.74
CA VAL A 283 -19.29 7.99 -1.73
C VAL A 283 -18.13 7.12 -1.25
N SER A 284 -16.88 7.48 -1.57
CA SER A 284 -15.71 6.76 -1.06
C SER A 284 -15.55 6.90 0.46
N GLU A 285 -15.87 8.08 1.01
CA GLU A 285 -15.88 8.33 2.46
C GLU A 285 -16.97 7.49 3.15
N GLU A 286 -18.15 7.36 2.54
CA GLU A 286 -19.22 6.50 3.04
C GLU A 286 -18.81 5.03 3.07
N ILE A 287 -18.16 4.54 2.01
CA ILE A 287 -17.64 3.16 1.96
C ILE A 287 -16.60 2.93 3.06
N ALA A 288 -15.63 3.84 3.20
CA ALA A 288 -14.60 3.71 4.24
C ALA A 288 -15.19 3.79 5.66
N THR A 289 -16.20 4.65 5.87
CA THR A 289 -16.92 4.77 7.14
C THR A 289 -17.68 3.50 7.47
N HIS A 290 -18.28 2.85 6.46
CA HIS A 290 -18.97 1.56 6.59
C HIS A 290 -18.01 0.46 7.05
N PHE A 291 -16.85 0.34 6.39
CA PHE A 291 -15.81 -0.62 6.79
C PHE A 291 -15.38 -0.42 8.24
N LEU A 292 -15.11 0.84 8.62
CA LEU A 292 -14.63 1.18 9.96
C LEU A 292 -15.69 0.99 11.03
N SER A 293 -16.95 1.34 10.75
CA SER A 293 -18.06 1.16 11.69
C SER A 293 -18.27 -0.32 11.98
N HIS A 294 -18.29 -1.17 10.95
CA HIS A 294 -18.40 -2.61 11.12
C HIS A 294 -17.19 -3.21 11.86
N LEU A 295 -15.97 -2.77 11.53
CA LEU A 295 -14.75 -3.21 12.22
C LEU A 295 -14.79 -2.84 13.71
N HIS A 296 -15.22 -1.62 14.05
CA HIS A 296 -15.41 -1.22 15.44
C HIS A 296 -16.50 -2.06 16.11
N GLU A 297 -17.61 -2.33 15.43
CA GLU A 297 -18.68 -3.17 15.98
C GLU A 297 -18.21 -4.58 16.33
N ARG A 298 -17.36 -5.17 15.50
CA ARG A 298 -16.78 -6.51 15.74
C ARG A 298 -15.70 -6.52 16.81
N THR A 299 -14.81 -5.53 16.81
CA THR A 299 -13.60 -5.55 17.66
C THR A 299 -13.79 -4.83 18.99
N LYS A 300 -14.72 -3.87 19.06
CA LYS A 300 -14.97 -2.95 20.18
C LYS A 300 -13.73 -2.18 20.65
N ARG A 301 -12.69 -2.07 19.80
CA ARG A 301 -11.44 -1.39 20.14
C ARG A 301 -11.59 0.13 19.93
N PRO A 302 -11.12 0.97 20.87
CA PRO A 302 -11.22 2.41 20.73
C PRO A 302 -10.21 3.01 19.74
N ARG A 303 -9.20 2.23 19.33
CA ARG A 303 -8.08 2.68 18.49
C ARG A 303 -8.06 1.90 17.19
N VAL A 304 -7.76 2.58 16.08
CA VAL A 304 -7.61 1.97 14.77
C VAL A 304 -6.31 2.39 14.09
N VAL A 305 -5.70 1.47 13.36
CA VAL A 305 -4.58 1.77 12.45
C VAL A 305 -5.01 1.49 11.01
N LEU A 306 -4.57 2.35 10.10
CA LEU A 306 -5.00 2.35 8.70
C LEU A 306 -3.80 2.21 7.76
N GLY A 307 -3.91 1.34 6.76
CA GLY A 307 -2.88 1.10 5.73
C GLY A 307 -3.46 0.76 4.36
N GLY A 308 -2.66 0.78 3.30
CA GLY A 308 -3.14 0.66 1.92
C GLY A 308 -3.33 2.01 1.24
N GLY A 309 -3.21 2.02 -0.09
CA GLY A 309 -3.20 3.22 -0.93
C GLY A 309 -4.38 4.16 -0.73
N PHE A 310 -5.57 3.66 -0.40
CA PHE A 310 -6.75 4.51 -0.14
C PHE A 310 -6.51 5.49 1.00
N PHE A 311 -5.80 5.09 2.06
CA PHE A 311 -5.57 5.95 3.23
C PHE A 311 -4.47 7.00 3.01
N MET A 312 -3.98 7.19 1.78
CA MET A 312 -3.38 8.47 1.38
C MET A 312 -4.41 9.61 1.28
N ASN A 313 -5.71 9.31 1.40
CA ASN A 313 -6.80 10.27 1.36
C ASN A 313 -6.85 11.13 2.65
N SER A 314 -6.14 12.25 2.64
CA SER A 314 -6.06 13.17 3.79
C SER A 314 -7.39 13.86 4.11
N VAL A 315 -8.28 14.02 3.13
CA VAL A 315 -9.62 14.59 3.31
C VAL A 315 -10.45 13.71 4.22
N TYR A 316 -10.50 12.40 3.93
CA TYR A 316 -11.20 11.43 4.77
C TYR A 316 -10.50 11.28 6.14
N ASN A 317 -9.19 11.08 6.15
CA ASN A 317 -8.44 10.86 7.40
C ASN A 317 -8.66 12.01 8.39
N GLY A 318 -8.67 13.26 7.93
CA GLY A 318 -8.87 14.43 8.78
C GLY A 318 -10.23 14.50 9.48
N ARG A 319 -11.22 13.72 9.05
CA ARG A 319 -12.62 13.74 9.54
C ARG A 319 -13.10 12.38 10.05
N MET A 320 -12.30 11.33 9.90
CA MET A 320 -12.70 9.95 10.18
C MET A 320 -13.16 9.73 11.62
N LEU A 321 -12.50 10.37 12.60
CA LEU A 321 -12.89 10.27 14.02
C LEU A 321 -14.25 10.94 14.34
N GLU A 322 -14.71 11.87 13.50
CA GLU A 322 -16.04 12.48 13.63
C GLU A 322 -17.14 11.59 13.02
N GLN A 323 -16.75 10.71 12.10
CA GLN A 323 -17.65 9.88 11.30
C GLN A 323 -17.75 8.44 11.81
N THR A 324 -16.86 8.02 12.72
CA THR A 324 -16.79 6.65 13.23
C THR A 324 -16.76 6.59 14.75
N PRO A 325 -17.01 5.42 15.37
CA PRO A 325 -16.95 5.29 16.83
C PRO A 325 -15.53 5.24 17.42
N PHE A 326 -14.48 5.27 16.60
CA PHE A 326 -13.10 5.24 17.08
C PHE A 326 -12.73 6.54 17.79
N LYS A 327 -11.85 6.43 18.79
CA LYS A 327 -11.38 7.57 19.60
C LYS A 327 -10.01 8.06 19.18
N GLU A 328 -9.18 7.16 18.68
CA GLU A 328 -7.84 7.47 18.20
C GLU A 328 -7.57 6.70 16.91
N MET A 329 -6.80 7.32 16.03
CA MET A 329 -6.37 6.72 14.78
C MET A 329 -4.88 6.90 14.58
N TYR A 330 -4.29 5.97 13.82
CA TYR A 330 -2.95 6.11 13.29
C TYR A 330 -2.95 5.73 11.81
N VAL A 331 -2.36 6.60 10.99
CA VAL A 331 -2.07 6.33 9.57
C VAL A 331 -0.56 6.44 9.43
N SER A 332 0.07 5.44 8.83
CA SER A 332 1.51 5.49 8.55
C SER A 332 1.85 6.68 7.67
N TYR A 333 3.07 7.22 7.78
CA TYR A 333 3.59 8.24 6.87
C TYR A 333 3.82 7.71 5.44
N ALA A 334 3.78 6.40 5.23
CA ALA A 334 3.85 5.75 3.93
C ALA A 334 2.79 4.63 3.86
N PRO A 335 1.49 4.95 3.78
CA PRO A 335 0.43 3.95 3.84
C PRO A 335 0.24 3.22 2.50
N SER A 336 0.78 3.72 1.39
CA SER A 336 0.77 3.04 0.09
C SER A 336 1.89 2.02 -0.06
N ASP A 337 1.93 1.33 -1.20
CA ASP A 337 2.94 0.33 -1.57
C ASP A 337 4.39 0.74 -1.34
N GLY A 338 4.69 2.03 -1.42
CA GLY A 338 6.02 2.54 -1.10
C GLY A 338 6.49 2.16 0.31
N GLY A 339 5.57 2.03 1.27
CA GLY A 339 5.83 1.61 2.65
C GLY A 339 5.73 0.10 2.89
N ASN A 340 5.38 -0.72 1.90
CA ASN A 340 5.26 -2.16 2.12
C ASN A 340 6.60 -2.84 2.43
N SER A 341 7.73 -2.26 2.00
CA SER A 341 9.05 -2.70 2.47
C SER A 341 9.21 -2.55 3.99
N ILE A 342 8.71 -1.46 4.59
CA ILE A 342 8.69 -1.28 6.05
C ILE A 342 7.82 -2.37 6.69
N GLY A 343 6.61 -2.56 6.17
CA GLY A 343 5.68 -3.57 6.65
C GLY A 343 6.24 -4.98 6.62
N ALA A 344 6.88 -5.37 5.53
CA ALA A 344 7.54 -6.67 5.38
C ALA A 344 8.63 -6.88 6.42
N ALA A 345 9.51 -5.88 6.62
CA ALA A 345 10.58 -5.96 7.61
C ALA A 345 10.04 -6.09 9.05
N LEU A 346 9.02 -5.30 9.40
CA LEU A 346 8.41 -5.31 10.73
C LEU A 346 7.62 -6.59 10.99
N TYR A 347 6.87 -7.10 10.02
CA TYR A 347 6.16 -8.37 10.15
C TYR A 347 7.13 -9.53 10.35
N THR A 348 8.21 -9.59 9.56
CA THR A 348 9.26 -10.61 9.76
C THR A 348 9.90 -10.46 11.14
N ALA A 349 10.29 -9.26 11.56
CA ALA A 349 10.92 -9.07 12.87
C ALA A 349 10.00 -9.48 14.02
N HIS A 350 8.76 -8.98 14.07
CA HIS A 350 7.86 -9.17 15.20
C HIS A 350 7.09 -10.48 15.15
N CYS A 351 6.32 -10.73 14.08
CA CYS A 351 5.42 -11.88 14.00
C CYS A 351 6.17 -13.20 13.76
N ILE A 352 7.22 -13.19 12.93
CA ILE A 352 7.93 -14.42 12.57
C ILE A 352 9.06 -14.73 13.56
N HIS A 353 9.85 -13.72 13.94
CA HIS A 353 11.03 -13.92 14.78
C HIS A 353 10.83 -13.54 16.26
N GLY A 354 9.68 -12.98 16.63
CA GLY A 354 9.38 -12.62 18.02
C GLY A 354 10.25 -11.48 18.56
N GLN A 355 10.85 -10.67 17.68
CA GLN A 355 11.64 -9.50 18.09
C GLN A 355 10.76 -8.53 18.85
N ALA A 356 11.24 -8.05 20.00
CA ALA A 356 10.50 -7.06 20.79
C ALA A 356 10.22 -5.78 19.98
N ARG A 357 9.00 -5.25 20.14
CA ARG A 357 8.55 -4.01 19.51
C ARG A 357 8.94 -2.80 20.34
N ALA A 358 9.27 -1.70 19.67
CA ALA A 358 9.35 -0.38 20.29
C ALA A 358 8.08 0.42 20.00
N TYR A 359 7.47 1.00 21.04
CA TYR A 359 6.25 1.83 20.94
C TYR A 359 6.54 3.33 20.79
N SER A 360 7.75 3.69 20.36
CA SER A 360 8.16 5.09 20.17
C SER A 360 7.53 5.68 18.91
N GLU A 361 7.37 7.00 18.88
CA GLU A 361 6.95 7.70 17.66
C GLU A 361 7.87 7.39 16.48
N SER A 362 7.26 7.03 15.36
CA SER A 362 7.95 6.73 14.11
C SER A 362 8.25 8.03 13.34
N SER A 363 9.46 8.20 12.84
CA SER A 363 9.83 9.33 11.98
C SER A 363 9.75 8.95 10.51
N SER A 364 9.34 9.89 9.65
CA SER A 364 9.40 9.76 8.19
C SER A 364 10.77 10.16 7.61
N PHE A 365 11.70 10.68 8.42
CA PHE A 365 13.06 11.04 8.03
C PHE A 365 13.97 9.81 7.99
N LEU A 366 13.73 8.93 7.00
CA LEU A 366 14.45 7.65 6.83
C LEU A 366 15.39 7.63 5.62
N GLY A 367 15.42 8.71 4.84
CA GLY A 367 16.19 8.80 3.60
C GLY A 367 17.63 9.29 3.82
N PRO A 368 18.43 9.36 2.74
CA PRO A 368 19.79 9.86 2.81
C PRO A 368 19.86 11.29 3.36
N GLU A 369 20.79 11.51 4.28
CA GLU A 369 21.17 12.83 4.78
C GLU A 369 22.50 13.23 4.14
N PHE A 370 22.71 14.54 3.99
CA PHE A 370 23.93 15.08 3.39
C PHE A 370 24.51 16.16 4.31
N SER A 371 25.80 16.03 4.59
CA SER A 371 26.57 17.03 5.33
C SER A 371 26.62 18.37 4.59
N GLN A 372 26.88 19.44 5.33
CA GLN A 372 27.08 20.76 4.74
C GLN A 372 28.22 20.75 3.70
N GLU A 373 29.28 19.99 3.95
CA GLU A 373 30.42 19.80 3.06
C GLU A 373 30.00 19.18 1.72
N GLU A 374 29.16 18.14 1.75
CA GLU A 374 28.64 17.48 0.55
C GLU A 374 27.76 18.43 -0.27
N VAL A 375 26.88 19.18 0.39
CA VAL A 375 26.01 20.17 -0.27
C VAL A 375 26.85 21.27 -0.93
N VAL A 376 27.80 21.86 -0.21
CA VAL A 376 28.69 22.90 -0.74
C VAL A 376 29.54 22.36 -1.90
N SER A 377 30.04 21.13 -1.80
CA SER A 377 30.78 20.46 -2.87
C SER A 377 29.94 20.29 -4.14
N ALA A 378 28.68 19.87 -4.00
CA ALA A 378 27.75 19.72 -5.12
C ALA A 378 27.42 21.05 -5.81
N ILE A 379 27.31 22.14 -5.06
CA ILE A 379 27.07 23.49 -5.58
C ILE A 379 28.31 24.01 -6.32
N LYS A 380 29.50 23.90 -5.71
CA LYS A 380 30.78 24.33 -6.31
C LYS A 380 31.06 23.61 -7.63
N ARG A 381 30.75 22.31 -7.72
CA ARG A 381 30.88 21.52 -8.95
C ARG A 381 30.08 22.10 -10.12
N ARG A 382 28.94 22.76 -9.84
CA ARG A 382 28.09 23.43 -10.84
C ARG A 382 28.43 24.91 -11.07
N ARG A 383 29.47 25.42 -10.40
CA ARG A 383 29.93 26.83 -10.49
C ARG A 383 28.84 27.85 -10.15
N LEU A 384 27.95 27.51 -9.23
CA LEU A 384 26.91 28.41 -8.73
C LEU A 384 27.44 29.26 -7.56
N SER A 385 27.09 30.55 -7.53
CA SER A 385 27.33 31.41 -6.38
C SER A 385 26.50 30.93 -5.18
N HIS A 386 27.09 30.96 -3.99
CA HIS A 386 26.42 30.54 -2.76
C HIS A 386 26.94 31.30 -1.55
N LYS A 387 26.14 31.30 -0.50
CA LYS A 387 26.49 31.78 0.83
C LYS A 387 25.94 30.77 1.84
N VAL A 388 26.77 30.36 2.80
CA VAL A 388 26.32 29.59 3.95
C VAL A 388 25.80 30.59 4.99
N LEU A 389 24.57 30.39 5.45
CA LEU A 389 23.95 31.21 6.50
C LEU A 389 24.03 30.43 7.81
N ALA A 390 24.34 31.12 8.90
CA ALA A 390 24.33 30.51 10.24
C ALA A 390 22.90 30.26 10.74
N GLU A 391 21.99 31.18 10.43
CA GLU A 391 20.57 31.16 10.83
C GLU A 391 19.71 31.46 9.58
N PRO A 392 19.40 30.44 8.76
CA PRO A 392 18.67 30.63 7.51
C PRO A 392 17.23 31.16 7.72
N GLU A 393 16.62 30.92 8.87
CA GLU A 393 15.29 31.40 9.25
C GLU A 393 15.21 32.93 9.43
N GLU A 394 16.32 33.60 9.70
CA GLU A 394 16.36 35.06 9.87
C GLU A 394 16.54 35.83 8.55
N ALA A 395 16.76 35.11 7.44
CA ALA A 395 17.12 35.69 6.14
C ALA A 395 15.95 35.79 5.14
N ILE A 396 14.72 35.44 5.54
CA ILE A 396 13.52 35.42 4.68
C ILE A 396 12.62 36.63 4.97
#